data_AF-A0A6J4INT9-F1
#
_entry.id   AF-A0A6J4INT9-F1
#
_cell.length_a   1.000
_cell.length_b   1.000
_cell.length_c   1.000
_cell.angle_alpha   90.00
_cell.angle_beta   90.00
_cell.angle_gamma   90.00
#
_symmetry.space_group_name_H-M   'P 1'
#
loop_
_entity.id
_entity.type
_entity.pdbx_description
1 polymer ?
#
loop_
_entity_poly.entity_id
_entity_poly.type
_entity_poly.pdbx_seq_one_letter_code
_entity_poly.pdbx_strand_id
1 'polypeptide(L)'
;MATPRRSSLVRALTAACVVAATVMAAAAATAAPAGAYPGAPWFEPSKPYTGNFPDPSVVVDGGTYYAFGTATGGAYLPVMTSDDASTWVGRPRYEQPSCVAAATDPFFNDALPCPAPWSPDRPVGGRLTKELWAPGAAKVDGRWVVFSSARQRLDRDRFCISVATSDTPLGPFVDTSTGPLVCDSDPNGSIDPQPFVDTDGRAWLLWKSEGVPGSVPTRIWSRPLAPGGTSFTPGSTPSELLRTSQAWEGSVIENPAIVRHQGRLLLFYSGNEHRSAAYATGYAECASPAGPCTKSNANPILASRGDRLGPGGPAPFIDTTGDLRLAYHYWNAPFTDYPAFPECQQQGTCTSSGQRRMAVEHVQVVAGGLQVGGPAPVRPSVVPLDAACPEGRVPTGGFEDVSSGSPHARAVDCVAWWQLTTGTSQGRYSPAAPVTRAQMATFVTRLLP
;
A
#
# COMPACT_ATOMS: atom_id res chain seq x y z
N MET A 1 -23.05 -101.73 -24.09
CA MET A 1 -23.67 -101.36 -25.38
C MET A 1 -23.29 -99.92 -25.71
N ALA A 2 -23.20 -99.62 -26.99
CA ALA A 2 -22.42 -98.56 -27.60
C ALA A 2 -22.92 -97.11 -27.36
N THR A 3 -21.95 -96.19 -27.40
CA THR A 3 -21.96 -94.73 -27.64
C THR A 3 -23.03 -94.22 -28.62
N PRO A 4 -23.48 -92.93 -28.58
CA PRO A 4 -22.63 -91.81 -29.06
C PRO A 4 -22.88 -90.36 -28.53
N ARG A 5 -21.83 -89.52 -28.72
CA ARG A 5 -21.81 -88.08 -29.18
C ARG A 5 -22.67 -87.03 -28.42
N ARG A 6 -22.36 -85.73 -28.32
CA ARG A 6 -21.27 -84.78 -28.63
C ARG A 6 -21.79 -83.40 -28.13
N SER A 7 -20.88 -82.46 -27.81
CA SER A 7 -21.03 -80.98 -27.82
C SER A 7 -22.21 -80.35 -27.05
N SER A 8 -22.03 -79.33 -26.21
CA SER A 8 -21.40 -78.04 -26.54
C SER A 8 -20.94 -77.25 -25.31
N LEU A 9 -19.85 -76.51 -25.50
CA LEU A 9 -19.34 -75.41 -24.65
C LEU A 9 -20.44 -74.33 -24.44
N VAL A 10 -20.44 -73.46 -23.41
CA VAL A 10 -19.42 -72.43 -23.09
C VAL A 10 -19.65 -71.86 -21.67
N ARG A 11 -18.54 -71.80 -20.91
CA ARG A 11 -18.06 -70.85 -19.86
C ARG A 11 -19.06 -70.07 -18.97
N ALA A 12 -18.83 -70.17 -17.65
CA ALA A 12 -18.88 -69.05 -16.72
C ALA A 12 -17.74 -69.18 -15.69
N LEU A 13 -16.87 -68.16 -15.61
CA LEU A 13 -15.85 -68.00 -14.56
C LEU A 13 -16.50 -67.34 -13.32
N THR A 14 -16.24 -67.90 -12.14
CA THR A 14 -16.32 -67.22 -10.83
C THR A 14 -15.15 -67.73 -9.99
N ALA A 15 -14.20 -66.84 -9.65
CA ALA A 15 -14.12 -66.11 -8.38
C ALA A 15 -13.15 -66.80 -7.41
N ALA A 16 -11.95 -66.24 -7.25
CA ALA A 16 -11.04 -66.57 -6.16
C ALA A 16 -10.56 -65.27 -5.52
N CYS A 17 -10.97 -65.07 -4.27
CA CYS A 17 -10.60 -63.98 -3.39
C CYS A 17 -9.09 -63.94 -3.16
N VAL A 18 -8.46 -62.80 -3.43
CA VAL A 18 -7.17 -62.43 -2.85
C VAL A 18 -7.39 -61.17 -2.02
N VAL A 19 -7.33 -61.34 -0.70
CA VAL A 19 -7.30 -60.24 0.27
C VAL A 19 -5.94 -59.56 0.14
N ALA A 20 -5.86 -58.52 -0.68
CA ALA A 20 -4.73 -57.59 -0.66
C ALA A 20 -5.00 -56.59 0.47
N ALA A 21 -4.26 -56.72 1.57
CA ALA A 21 -4.15 -55.68 2.57
C ALA A 21 -3.41 -54.48 1.96
N THR A 22 -4.16 -53.60 1.29
CA THR A 22 -3.69 -52.28 0.94
C THR A 22 -3.53 -51.49 2.24
N VAL A 23 -2.29 -51.34 2.70
CA VAL A 23 -1.91 -50.22 3.55
C VAL A 23 -2.15 -48.98 2.71
N MET A 24 -3.37 -48.43 2.78
CA MET A 24 -3.61 -47.05 2.42
C MET A 24 -2.80 -46.23 3.43
N ALA A 25 -1.56 -45.90 3.06
CA ALA A 25 -1.01 -44.63 3.47
C ALA A 25 -1.99 -43.59 2.94
N ALA A 26 -2.95 -43.22 3.78
CA ALA A 26 -3.63 -41.95 3.66
C ALA A 26 -2.52 -40.91 3.84
N ALA A 27 -1.81 -40.61 2.75
CA ALA A 27 -1.41 -39.25 2.51
C ALA A 27 -2.70 -38.48 2.71
N ALA A 28 -2.82 -37.80 3.85
CA ALA A 28 -3.76 -36.72 3.96
C ALA A 28 -3.41 -35.82 2.78
N ALA A 29 -4.13 -36.00 1.68
CA ALA A 29 -4.27 -34.99 0.68
C ALA A 29 -4.86 -33.84 1.49
N THR A 30 -3.98 -32.98 2.00
CA THR A 30 -4.34 -31.61 2.33
C THR A 30 -4.95 -31.13 1.03
N ALA A 31 -6.27 -31.20 0.93
CA ALA A 31 -6.98 -30.57 -0.16
C ALA A 31 -6.42 -29.16 -0.15
N ALA A 32 -5.69 -28.79 -1.21
CA ALA A 32 -5.26 -27.43 -1.38
C ALA A 32 -6.54 -26.60 -1.17
N PRO A 33 -6.60 -25.67 -0.20
CA PRO A 33 -7.77 -24.84 -0.06
C PRO A 33 -7.99 -24.22 -1.44
N ALA A 34 -9.22 -24.36 -1.92
CA ALA A 34 -9.63 -24.06 -3.28
C ALA A 34 -8.93 -22.79 -3.78
N GLY A 35 -8.35 -22.84 -4.98
CA GLY A 35 -7.88 -21.63 -5.65
C GLY A 35 -8.93 -20.55 -5.46
N ALA A 36 -8.54 -19.45 -4.83
CA ALA A 36 -9.44 -18.59 -4.10
C ALA A 36 -10.46 -17.86 -5.00
N TYR A 37 -10.18 -17.86 -6.29
CA TYR A 37 -11.09 -17.92 -7.43
C TYR A 37 -10.22 -18.36 -8.62
N PRO A 38 -10.79 -18.67 -9.79
CA PRO A 38 -9.97 -18.94 -10.96
C PRO A 38 -9.09 -17.71 -11.25
N GLY A 39 -7.78 -17.78 -10.94
CA GLY A 39 -6.75 -16.86 -11.48
C GLY A 39 -5.95 -16.05 -10.49
N ALA A 40 -6.41 -15.95 -9.24
CA ALA A 40 -5.59 -15.38 -8.20
C ALA A 40 -4.81 -16.49 -7.49
N PRO A 41 -3.53 -16.25 -7.16
CA PRO A 41 -2.79 -17.15 -6.30
C PRO A 41 -3.41 -17.07 -4.90
N TRP A 42 -3.35 -18.18 -4.17
CA TRP A 42 -3.86 -18.22 -2.81
C TRP A 42 -3.08 -17.27 -1.90
N PHE A 43 -3.80 -16.44 -1.13
CA PHE A 43 -3.21 -15.55 -0.14
C PHE A 43 -2.98 -16.31 1.17
N GLU A 44 -1.95 -17.15 1.19
CA GLU A 44 -1.69 -18.07 2.30
C GLU A 44 -1.28 -17.34 3.60
N PRO A 45 -1.87 -17.71 4.77
CA PRO A 45 -1.52 -17.08 6.04
C PRO A 45 -0.08 -17.34 6.48
N SER A 46 0.58 -16.32 7.02
CA SER A 46 1.94 -16.40 7.58
C SER A 46 3.02 -16.89 6.61
N LYS A 47 2.80 -16.79 5.30
CA LYS A 47 3.80 -17.13 4.27
C LYS A 47 4.31 -15.89 3.56
N PRO A 48 5.58 -15.88 3.10
CA PRO A 48 6.03 -14.91 2.12
C PRO A 48 5.08 -14.88 0.92
N TYR A 49 4.64 -13.69 0.52
CA TYR A 49 3.69 -13.54 -0.58
C TYR A 49 4.24 -12.55 -1.61
N THR A 50 4.41 -13.05 -2.83
CA THR A 50 4.85 -12.27 -4.00
C THR A 50 3.82 -12.30 -5.11
N GLY A 51 2.60 -12.77 -4.80
CA GLY A 51 1.48 -13.03 -5.70
C GLY A 51 0.86 -11.80 -6.37
N ASN A 52 -0.38 -11.96 -6.85
CA ASN A 52 -1.20 -10.83 -7.28
C ASN A 52 -1.50 -9.92 -6.08
N PHE A 53 -1.00 -8.69 -6.13
CA PHE A 53 -1.17 -7.66 -5.10
C PHE A 53 -1.34 -6.29 -5.76
N PRO A 54 -2.54 -6.02 -6.30
CA PRO A 54 -2.79 -4.78 -6.99
C PRO A 54 -3.14 -3.64 -6.03
N ASP A 55 -2.95 -2.43 -6.52
CA ASP A 55 -3.34 -1.17 -5.86
C ASP A 55 -2.85 -1.12 -4.39
N PRO A 56 -1.52 -1.23 -4.16
CA PRO A 56 -0.99 -1.29 -2.80
C PRO A 56 -1.25 0.03 -2.06
N SER A 57 -1.53 -0.07 -0.77
CA SER A 57 -1.49 1.03 0.20
C SER A 57 -0.58 0.62 1.34
N VAL A 58 0.42 1.44 1.67
CA VAL A 58 1.45 1.09 2.66
C VAL A 58 1.44 2.08 3.82
N VAL A 59 1.38 1.55 5.05
CA VAL A 59 1.44 2.32 6.30
C VAL A 59 2.59 1.81 7.16
N VAL A 60 3.33 2.72 7.79
CA VAL A 60 4.39 2.40 8.76
C VAL A 60 3.90 2.70 10.17
N ASP A 61 3.89 1.71 11.06
CA ASP A 61 3.50 1.88 12.46
C ASP A 61 4.38 0.99 13.35
N GLY A 62 4.99 1.58 14.38
CA GLY A 62 5.83 0.83 15.33
C GLY A 62 7.08 0.18 14.72
N GLY A 63 7.58 0.69 13.59
CA GLY A 63 8.72 0.11 12.86
C GLY A 63 8.37 -1.02 11.89
N THR A 64 7.11 -1.44 11.84
CA THR A 64 6.60 -2.44 10.90
C THR A 64 5.90 -1.77 9.73
N TYR A 65 6.08 -2.32 8.54
CA TYR A 65 5.38 -1.91 7.33
C TYR A 65 4.16 -2.81 7.13
N TYR A 66 3.01 -2.21 6.84
CA TYR A 66 1.75 -2.90 6.54
C TYR A 66 1.32 -2.53 5.12
N ALA A 67 1.15 -3.53 4.26
CA ALA A 67 0.66 -3.36 2.90
C ALA A 67 -0.75 -3.95 2.78
N PHE A 68 -1.67 -3.14 2.26
CA PHE A 68 -3.06 -3.47 1.93
C PHE A 68 -3.20 -3.45 0.41
N GLY A 69 -4.05 -4.30 -0.17
CA GLY A 69 -4.23 -4.34 -1.63
C GLY A 69 -5.63 -4.71 -2.06
N THR A 70 -5.94 -4.54 -3.33
CA THR A 70 -7.21 -4.97 -3.93
C THR A 70 -7.45 -6.46 -3.67
N ALA A 71 -8.72 -6.82 -3.49
CA ALA A 71 -9.16 -8.17 -3.20
C ALA A 71 -8.40 -9.22 -4.04
N THR A 72 -7.78 -10.17 -3.35
CA THR A 72 -6.93 -11.21 -3.96
C THR A 72 -6.94 -12.44 -3.08
N GLY A 73 -6.72 -13.61 -3.69
CA GLY A 73 -6.49 -14.84 -2.94
C GLY A 73 -7.56 -15.18 -1.89
N GLY A 74 -8.80 -14.74 -2.12
CA GLY A 74 -9.95 -15.04 -1.26
C GLY A 74 -10.12 -14.11 -0.08
N ALA A 75 -9.35 -13.03 0.01
CA ALA A 75 -9.53 -11.97 0.99
C ALA A 75 -10.11 -10.72 0.32
N TYR A 76 -11.12 -10.11 0.94
CA TYR A 76 -11.58 -8.77 0.58
C TYR A 76 -10.48 -7.73 0.77
N LEU A 77 -9.74 -7.86 1.87
CA LEU A 77 -8.61 -7.00 2.21
C LEU A 77 -7.40 -7.87 2.55
N PRO A 78 -6.60 -8.29 1.55
CA PRO A 78 -5.31 -8.90 1.82
C PRO A 78 -4.39 -7.90 2.54
N VAL A 79 -3.74 -8.35 3.61
CA VAL A 79 -2.77 -7.55 4.37
C VAL A 79 -1.48 -8.33 4.55
N MET A 80 -0.36 -7.70 4.24
CA MET A 80 0.97 -8.23 4.47
C MET A 80 1.75 -7.35 5.43
N THR A 81 2.69 -7.95 6.16
CA THR A 81 3.65 -7.24 7.00
C THR A 81 5.07 -7.41 6.48
N SER A 82 5.91 -6.42 6.74
CA SER A 82 7.34 -6.46 6.47
C SER A 82 8.09 -5.67 7.55
N ASP A 83 9.35 -6.04 7.80
CA ASP A 83 10.28 -5.29 8.68
C ASP A 83 11.37 -4.56 7.87
N ASP A 84 11.50 -4.85 6.57
CA ASP A 84 12.56 -4.36 5.67
C ASP A 84 12.01 -3.73 4.38
N ALA A 85 10.68 -3.67 4.24
CA ALA A 85 9.95 -3.25 3.04
C ALA A 85 10.29 -4.04 1.76
N SER A 86 10.89 -5.24 1.90
CA SER A 86 11.33 -6.09 0.80
C SER A 86 10.73 -7.50 0.87
N THR A 87 10.73 -8.09 2.06
CA THR A 87 10.14 -9.39 2.34
C THR A 87 8.78 -9.18 2.98
N TRP A 88 7.72 -9.58 2.28
CA TRP A 88 6.34 -9.39 2.70
C TRP A 88 5.69 -10.71 3.06
N VAL A 89 5.11 -10.78 4.26
CA VAL A 89 4.48 -11.99 4.82
C VAL A 89 2.98 -11.76 4.98
N GLY A 90 2.17 -12.67 4.43
CA GLY A 90 0.72 -12.62 4.54
C GLY A 90 0.24 -12.70 6.00
N ARG A 91 -0.84 -11.97 6.30
CA ARG A 91 -1.46 -11.91 7.63
C ARG A 91 -1.63 -13.31 8.24
N PRO A 92 -1.31 -13.50 9.54
CA PRO A 92 -1.60 -14.75 10.23
C PRO A 92 -3.08 -15.12 10.18
N ARG A 93 -3.35 -16.43 10.24
CA ARG A 93 -4.71 -16.93 10.36
C ARG A 93 -5.30 -16.56 11.72
N TYR A 94 -6.61 -16.45 11.79
CA TYR A 94 -7.34 -16.23 13.04
C TYR A 94 -8.71 -16.89 12.98
N GLU A 95 -9.44 -16.85 14.09
CA GLU A 95 -10.80 -17.38 14.16
C GLU A 95 -11.72 -16.60 13.21
N GLN A 96 -12.40 -17.32 12.32
CA GLN A 96 -13.34 -16.74 11.36
C GLN A 96 -14.49 -16.04 12.11
N PRO A 97 -14.74 -14.74 11.86
CA PRO A 97 -15.82 -14.02 12.52
C PRO A 97 -17.21 -14.51 12.09
N SER A 98 -18.18 -14.38 12.99
CA SER A 98 -19.57 -14.82 12.78
C SER A 98 -20.32 -14.10 11.65
N CYS A 99 -19.84 -12.93 11.21
CA CYS A 99 -20.39 -12.22 10.06
C CYS A 99 -20.12 -12.94 8.73
N VAL A 100 -19.17 -13.88 8.70
CA VAL A 100 -18.82 -14.65 7.51
C VAL A 100 -19.72 -15.89 7.46
N ALA A 101 -20.77 -15.83 6.64
CA ALA A 101 -21.79 -16.88 6.53
C ALA A 101 -21.32 -18.20 5.87
N ALA A 102 -20.08 -18.24 5.37
CA ALA A 102 -19.51 -19.43 4.71
C ALA A 102 -19.12 -20.53 5.73
N ALA A 103 -18.93 -21.76 5.23
CA ALA A 103 -18.36 -22.85 6.02
C ALA A 103 -17.04 -22.41 6.69
N THR A 104 -16.77 -22.94 7.88
CA THR A 104 -15.56 -22.61 8.64
C THR A 104 -14.30 -22.85 7.80
N ASP A 105 -13.52 -21.79 7.60
CA ASP A 105 -12.23 -21.81 6.93
C ASP A 105 -11.10 -21.90 7.97
N PRO A 106 -10.40 -23.04 8.11
CA PRO A 106 -9.30 -23.19 9.07
C PRO A 106 -8.08 -22.32 8.75
N PHE A 107 -8.03 -21.72 7.57
CA PHE A 107 -6.96 -20.83 7.08
C PHE A 107 -7.41 -19.36 6.96
N PHE A 108 -8.53 -18.99 7.59
CA PHE A 108 -9.10 -17.64 7.46
C PHE A 108 -8.11 -16.54 7.88
N ASN A 109 -7.80 -15.61 6.97
CA ASN A 109 -6.87 -14.49 7.17
C ASN A 109 -7.31 -13.18 6.48
N ASP A 110 -8.60 -13.00 6.20
CA ASP A 110 -9.11 -11.74 5.67
C ASP A 110 -8.96 -10.62 6.71
N ALA A 111 -8.43 -9.45 6.33
CA ALA A 111 -8.44 -8.31 7.23
C ALA A 111 -9.80 -7.60 7.25
N LEU A 112 -10.64 -7.74 6.22
CA LEU A 112 -11.99 -7.15 6.15
C LEU A 112 -13.06 -8.26 6.02
N PRO A 113 -13.28 -9.06 7.09
CA PRO A 113 -14.24 -10.16 7.08
C PRO A 113 -15.70 -9.71 6.89
N CYS A 114 -16.03 -8.49 7.33
CA CYS A 114 -17.39 -7.96 7.33
C CYS A 114 -17.45 -6.68 6.47
N PRO A 115 -17.54 -6.80 5.14
CA PRO A 115 -17.66 -5.64 4.24
C PRO A 115 -19.04 -4.98 4.36
N ALA A 116 -19.19 -3.79 3.77
CA ALA A 116 -20.38 -2.97 3.93
C ALA A 116 -21.67 -3.68 3.50
N PRO A 117 -22.73 -3.68 4.33
CA PRO A 117 -23.99 -4.38 4.01
C PRO A 117 -24.77 -3.72 2.85
N TRP A 118 -24.57 -2.43 2.61
CA TRP A 118 -25.25 -1.70 1.53
C TRP A 118 -24.69 -2.04 0.13
N SER A 119 -23.45 -2.55 0.04
CA SER A 119 -22.87 -2.96 -1.24
C SER A 119 -23.56 -4.25 -1.68
N PRO A 120 -24.10 -4.35 -2.92
CA PRO A 120 -24.81 -5.54 -3.35
C PRO A 120 -23.84 -6.72 -3.50
N ASP A 121 -24.37 -7.94 -3.31
CA ASP A 121 -23.60 -9.13 -3.64
C ASP A 121 -23.44 -9.28 -5.16
N ARG A 122 -22.21 -9.36 -5.60
CA ARG A 122 -21.77 -9.76 -6.94
C ARG A 122 -20.67 -10.80 -6.74
N PRO A 123 -20.93 -12.10 -6.97
CA PRO A 123 -19.89 -13.12 -6.86
C PRO A 123 -18.68 -12.75 -7.73
N VAL A 124 -17.57 -12.39 -7.11
CA VAL A 124 -16.28 -12.09 -7.79
C VAL A 124 -15.37 -13.32 -7.82
N GLY A 125 -15.88 -14.46 -7.32
CA GLY A 125 -15.23 -15.76 -7.33
C GLY A 125 -14.85 -16.26 -5.93
N GLY A 126 -14.83 -17.59 -5.77
CA GLY A 126 -14.55 -18.25 -4.49
C GLY A 126 -15.53 -17.85 -3.37
N ARG A 127 -14.99 -17.51 -2.19
CA ARG A 127 -15.80 -17.13 -1.01
C ARG A 127 -16.24 -15.67 -0.98
N LEU A 128 -15.82 -14.86 -1.96
CA LEU A 128 -16.08 -13.43 -1.99
C LEU A 128 -17.39 -13.14 -2.73
N THR A 129 -18.32 -12.48 -2.05
CA THR A 129 -19.61 -12.05 -2.57
C THR A 129 -19.68 -10.55 -2.84
N LYS A 130 -18.74 -9.75 -2.32
CA LYS A 130 -18.61 -8.31 -2.62
C LYS A 130 -17.48 -8.04 -3.61
N GLU A 131 -17.58 -6.92 -4.31
CA GLU A 131 -16.53 -6.40 -5.17
C GLU A 131 -15.92 -5.15 -4.54
N LEU A 132 -14.69 -5.27 -4.05
CA LEU A 132 -13.94 -4.22 -3.34
C LEU A 132 -12.57 -4.00 -3.98
N TRP A 133 -12.25 -2.74 -4.29
CA TRP A 133 -11.02 -2.36 -4.99
C TRP A 133 -10.27 -1.24 -4.29
N ALA A 134 -8.95 -1.22 -4.55
CA ALA A 134 -8.00 -0.16 -4.23
C ALA A 134 -8.18 0.40 -2.82
N PRO A 135 -7.89 -0.41 -1.78
CA PRO A 135 -8.07 0.03 -0.41
C PRO A 135 -7.00 1.05 -0.02
N GLY A 136 -7.41 2.05 0.76
CA GLY A 136 -6.50 2.99 1.40
C GLY A 136 -6.58 2.88 2.91
N ALA A 137 -5.47 2.66 3.59
CA ALA A 137 -5.44 2.48 5.05
C ALA A 137 -4.67 3.60 5.76
N ALA A 138 -5.10 3.96 6.97
CA ALA A 138 -4.38 4.86 7.85
C ALA A 138 -4.74 4.61 9.32
N LYS A 139 -3.89 5.11 10.22
CA LYS A 139 -4.20 5.22 11.65
C LYS A 139 -4.62 6.66 11.96
N VAL A 140 -5.88 6.85 12.33
CA VAL A 140 -6.49 8.15 12.62
C VAL A 140 -6.97 8.13 14.07
N ASP A 141 -6.48 9.06 14.89
CA ASP A 141 -6.79 9.16 16.32
C ASP A 141 -6.63 7.83 17.09
N GLY A 142 -5.57 7.08 16.75
CA GLY A 142 -5.26 5.79 17.39
C GLY A 142 -6.07 4.60 16.87
N ARG A 143 -7.07 4.82 16.00
CA ARG A 143 -7.88 3.77 15.38
C ARG A 143 -7.45 3.53 13.94
N TRP A 144 -7.47 2.29 13.50
CA TRP A 144 -7.22 1.95 12.10
C TRP A 144 -8.48 2.13 11.29
N VAL A 145 -8.35 2.84 10.17
CA VAL A 145 -9.42 3.03 9.18
C VAL A 145 -8.92 2.49 7.85
N VAL A 146 -9.81 1.80 7.13
CA VAL A 146 -9.57 1.40 5.75
C VAL A 146 -10.75 1.84 4.91
N PHE A 147 -10.45 2.51 3.81
CA PHE A 147 -11.42 2.91 2.81
C PHE A 147 -11.31 1.95 1.65
N SER A 148 -12.41 1.67 0.95
CA SER A 148 -12.39 0.83 -0.24
C SER A 148 -13.41 1.30 -1.24
N SER A 149 -13.10 1.12 -2.52
CA SER A 149 -14.07 1.28 -3.59
C SER A 149 -15.01 0.09 -3.53
N ALA A 150 -16.29 0.32 -3.26
CA ALA A 150 -17.30 -0.73 -3.15
C ALA A 150 -18.37 -0.55 -4.21
N ARG A 151 -18.75 -1.65 -4.87
CA ARG A 151 -19.83 -1.61 -5.86
C ARG A 151 -21.08 -1.04 -5.20
N GLN A 152 -21.73 -0.11 -5.89
CA GLN A 152 -22.98 0.49 -5.39
C GLN A 152 -24.21 -0.21 -5.99
N ARG A 153 -24.12 -0.66 -7.25
CA ARG A 153 -25.26 -1.20 -7.99
C ARG A 153 -24.82 -2.26 -9.00
N LEU A 154 -25.74 -3.14 -9.38
CA LEU A 154 -25.47 -4.24 -10.32
C LEU A 154 -25.83 -3.91 -11.78
N ASP A 155 -26.67 -2.90 -12.01
CA ASP A 155 -27.16 -2.50 -13.34
C ASP A 155 -26.16 -1.70 -14.17
N ARG A 156 -25.07 -1.24 -13.56
CA ARG A 156 -24.00 -0.48 -14.21
C ARG A 156 -22.69 -0.57 -13.44
N ASP A 157 -21.58 -0.25 -14.10
CA ASP A 157 -20.27 -0.21 -13.48
C ASP A 157 -20.10 1.09 -12.67
N ARG A 158 -20.58 1.06 -11.41
CA ARG A 158 -20.54 2.22 -10.51
C ARG A 158 -20.12 1.82 -9.11
N PHE A 159 -19.09 2.50 -8.64
CA PHE A 159 -18.50 2.31 -7.32
C PHE A 159 -18.61 3.58 -6.50
N CYS A 160 -18.70 3.38 -5.19
CA CYS A 160 -18.71 4.42 -4.17
C CYS A 160 -17.80 3.99 -3.01
N ILE A 161 -17.35 4.93 -2.20
CA ILE A 161 -16.33 4.65 -1.18
C ILE A 161 -17.00 4.22 0.13
N SER A 162 -16.58 3.08 0.66
CA SER A 162 -16.94 2.59 1.99
C SER A 162 -15.80 2.85 2.99
N VAL A 163 -16.09 2.71 4.29
CA VAL A 163 -15.09 2.85 5.35
C VAL A 163 -15.33 1.80 6.43
N ALA A 164 -14.28 1.02 6.71
CA ALA A 164 -14.25 0.04 7.77
C ALA A 164 -13.20 0.44 8.80
N THR A 165 -13.32 -0.09 10.01
CA THR A 165 -12.42 0.28 11.10
C THR A 165 -11.97 -0.92 11.93
N SER A 166 -10.80 -0.80 12.57
CA SER A 166 -10.25 -1.77 13.50
C SER A 166 -9.41 -1.10 14.59
N ASP A 167 -9.15 -1.84 15.67
CA ASP A 167 -8.22 -1.42 16.72
C ASP A 167 -6.76 -1.78 16.38
N THR A 168 -6.53 -2.67 15.41
CA THR A 168 -5.18 -3.13 15.02
C THR A 168 -4.96 -2.98 13.50
N PRO A 169 -3.71 -2.85 13.04
CA PRO A 169 -3.42 -2.74 11.61
C PRO A 169 -3.80 -3.99 10.81
N LEU A 170 -3.86 -5.15 11.48
CA LEU A 170 -4.22 -6.42 10.84
C LEU A 170 -5.73 -6.67 10.88
N GLY A 171 -6.54 -5.75 11.39
CA GLY A 171 -7.95 -6.01 11.55
C GLY A 171 -8.27 -6.93 12.75
N PRO A 172 -9.45 -7.57 12.79
CA PRO A 172 -10.48 -7.51 11.76
C PRO A 172 -11.03 -6.08 11.62
N PHE A 173 -11.08 -5.60 10.39
CA PHE A 173 -11.81 -4.41 10.01
C PHE A 173 -13.28 -4.77 9.83
N VAL A 174 -14.16 -3.91 10.35
CA VAL A 174 -15.60 -4.07 10.24
C VAL A 174 -16.20 -2.81 9.64
N ASP A 175 -16.98 -2.98 8.57
CA ASP A 175 -17.76 -1.92 7.96
C ASP A 175 -19.20 -1.99 8.45
N THR A 176 -19.58 -1.05 9.32
CA THR A 176 -20.95 -0.93 9.84
C THR A 176 -21.74 0.20 9.16
N SER A 177 -21.25 0.73 8.04
CA SER A 177 -21.92 1.82 7.35
C SER A 177 -23.25 1.37 6.75
N THR A 178 -24.26 2.24 6.79
CA THR A 178 -25.58 2.02 6.15
C THR A 178 -25.62 2.56 4.72
N GLY A 179 -24.59 3.26 4.30
CA GLY A 179 -24.41 3.81 2.96
C GLY A 179 -22.96 4.27 2.75
N PRO A 180 -22.60 4.65 1.51
CA PRO A 180 -21.24 5.06 1.17
C PRO A 180 -20.86 6.38 1.85
N LEU A 181 -19.57 6.54 2.18
CA LEU A 181 -18.99 7.81 2.64
C LEU A 181 -18.86 8.82 1.50
N VAL A 182 -18.46 8.36 0.30
CA VAL A 182 -18.41 9.16 -0.92
C VAL A 182 -19.17 8.44 -2.01
N CYS A 183 -20.12 9.14 -2.63
CA CYS A 183 -20.87 8.66 -3.78
C CYS A 183 -21.34 9.90 -4.54
N ASP A 184 -20.39 10.58 -5.20
CA ASP A 184 -20.64 11.87 -5.82
C ASP A 184 -21.54 11.76 -7.07
N SER A 185 -21.83 12.89 -7.72
CA SER A 185 -22.70 12.94 -8.89
C SER A 185 -22.03 12.46 -10.19
N ASP A 186 -20.75 12.08 -10.16
CA ASP A 186 -20.09 11.49 -11.33
C ASP A 186 -20.86 10.25 -11.78
N PRO A 187 -21.20 10.08 -13.07
CA PRO A 187 -22.07 8.99 -13.53
C PRO A 187 -21.49 7.59 -13.28
N ASN A 188 -20.16 7.45 -13.29
CA ASN A 188 -19.45 6.19 -13.09
C ASN A 188 -18.91 6.06 -11.65
N GLY A 189 -18.94 7.15 -10.89
CA GLY A 189 -18.81 7.15 -9.44
C GLY A 189 -17.41 7.51 -8.97
N SER A 190 -17.09 7.06 -7.75
CA SER A 190 -15.87 7.45 -7.03
C SER A 190 -15.11 6.21 -6.56
N ILE A 191 -13.82 6.14 -6.89
CA ILE A 191 -12.94 5.03 -6.51
C ILE A 191 -11.57 5.54 -6.03
N ASP A 192 -10.70 4.58 -5.73
CA ASP A 192 -9.32 4.75 -5.26
C ASP A 192 -9.20 5.67 -4.04
N PRO A 193 -9.95 5.38 -2.96
CA PRO A 193 -9.82 6.16 -1.75
C PRO A 193 -8.44 5.95 -1.13
N GLN A 194 -7.73 7.03 -0.84
CA GLN A 194 -6.45 6.98 -0.15
C GLN A 194 -6.42 8.02 0.98
N PRO A 195 -6.36 7.59 2.25
CA PRO A 195 -6.19 8.52 3.35
C PRO A 195 -4.77 9.07 3.40
N PHE A 196 -4.65 10.32 3.84
CA PHE A 196 -3.41 10.99 4.15
C PHE A 196 -3.52 11.59 5.56
N VAL A 197 -2.62 11.19 6.46
CA VAL A 197 -2.49 11.79 7.79
C VAL A 197 -1.24 12.66 7.77
N ASP A 198 -1.44 13.97 7.92
CA ASP A 198 -0.33 14.92 7.89
C ASP A 198 0.42 14.91 9.24
N THR A 199 1.59 15.53 9.25
CA THR A 199 2.50 15.67 10.41
C THR A 199 1.88 16.39 11.62
N ASP A 200 0.78 17.11 11.42
CA ASP A 200 -0.01 17.75 12.49
C ASP A 200 -1.14 16.87 13.04
N GLY A 201 -1.25 15.62 12.55
CA GLY A 201 -2.29 14.66 12.91
C GLY A 201 -3.61 14.82 12.15
N ARG A 202 -3.77 15.85 11.31
CA ARG A 202 -5.01 16.02 10.54
C ARG A 202 -5.08 14.99 9.42
N ALA A 203 -6.21 14.30 9.36
CA ALA A 203 -6.50 13.31 8.34
C ALA A 203 -7.30 13.92 7.17
N TRP A 204 -6.97 13.49 5.97
CA TRP A 204 -7.64 13.83 4.71
C TRP A 204 -7.94 12.55 3.95
N LEU A 205 -9.00 12.56 3.16
CA LEU A 205 -9.29 11.48 2.22
C LEU A 205 -9.12 12.02 0.81
N LEU A 206 -8.29 11.35 0.02
CA LEU A 206 -8.20 11.50 -1.42
C LEU A 206 -9.06 10.45 -2.12
N TRP A 207 -9.54 10.77 -3.32
CA TRP A 207 -10.19 9.80 -4.22
C TRP A 207 -10.18 10.31 -5.65
N LYS A 208 -10.56 9.47 -6.62
CA LYS A 208 -10.88 9.91 -7.97
C LYS A 208 -12.36 9.77 -8.31
N SER A 209 -12.86 10.65 -9.17
CA SER A 209 -14.11 10.43 -9.91
C SER A 209 -13.78 9.78 -11.26
N GLU A 210 -14.54 8.76 -11.63
CA GLU A 210 -14.34 7.94 -12.85
C GLU A 210 -14.45 8.72 -14.17
N GLY A 211 -15.20 9.81 -14.21
CA GLY A 211 -15.43 10.56 -15.43
C GLY A 211 -16.13 9.72 -16.50
N VAL A 212 -16.14 10.23 -17.74
CA VAL A 212 -16.67 9.57 -18.93
C VAL A 212 -15.69 9.83 -20.06
N PRO A 213 -14.97 8.81 -20.57
CA PRO A 213 -14.01 8.98 -21.66
C PRO A 213 -14.61 9.80 -22.81
N GLY A 214 -13.91 10.86 -23.22
CA GLY A 214 -14.33 11.77 -24.29
C GLY A 214 -15.40 12.80 -23.91
N SER A 215 -15.93 12.81 -22.68
CA SER A 215 -16.98 13.75 -22.25
C SER A 215 -16.70 14.43 -20.92
N VAL A 216 -16.38 13.67 -19.87
CA VAL A 216 -16.11 14.18 -18.52
C VAL A 216 -14.72 13.70 -18.11
N PRO A 217 -13.77 14.61 -17.78
CA PRO A 217 -12.43 14.18 -17.37
C PRO A 217 -12.48 13.44 -16.04
N THR A 218 -11.58 12.49 -15.82
CA THR A 218 -11.32 12.01 -14.45
C THR A 218 -10.73 13.13 -13.61
N ARG A 219 -11.02 13.09 -12.31
CA ARG A 219 -10.61 14.14 -11.35
C ARG A 219 -10.12 13.49 -10.08
N ILE A 220 -9.08 14.06 -9.48
CA ILE A 220 -8.62 13.70 -8.13
C ILE A 220 -9.11 14.78 -7.17
N TRP A 221 -9.71 14.33 -6.08
CA TRP A 221 -10.27 15.18 -5.03
C TRP A 221 -9.58 14.94 -3.70
N SER A 222 -9.74 15.88 -2.79
CA SER A 222 -9.33 15.76 -1.39
C SER A 222 -10.32 16.48 -0.48
N ARG A 223 -10.56 15.92 0.71
CA ARG A 223 -11.43 16.53 1.73
C ARG A 223 -10.96 16.14 3.13
N PRO A 224 -10.98 17.07 4.10
CA PRO A 224 -10.53 16.76 5.46
C PRO A 224 -11.53 15.83 6.15
N LEU A 225 -11.00 14.83 6.84
CA LEU A 225 -11.77 13.91 7.68
C LEU A 225 -12.03 14.55 9.04
N ALA A 226 -13.18 14.24 9.64
CA ALA A 226 -13.44 14.53 11.04
C ALA A 226 -12.59 13.61 11.94
N PRO A 227 -12.43 13.95 13.22
CA PRO A 227 -11.86 13.03 14.20
C PRO A 227 -12.52 11.64 14.13
N GLY A 228 -11.72 10.59 14.30
CA GLY A 228 -12.10 9.19 14.14
C GLY A 228 -12.11 8.68 12.69
N GLY A 229 -11.96 9.56 11.69
CA GLY A 229 -11.67 9.17 10.30
C GLY A 229 -12.82 8.54 9.50
N THR A 230 -14.02 8.38 10.07
CA THR A 230 -15.16 7.73 9.38
C THR A 230 -16.18 8.69 8.80
N SER A 231 -15.91 10.00 8.85
CA SER A 231 -16.75 11.06 8.30
C SER A 231 -15.91 12.27 7.92
N PHE A 232 -16.48 13.21 7.17
CA PHE A 232 -15.78 14.45 6.81
C PHE A 232 -15.96 15.53 7.87
N THR A 233 -14.99 16.44 7.96
CA THR A 233 -15.11 17.62 8.84
C THR A 233 -16.41 18.37 8.54
N PRO A 234 -17.26 18.67 9.55
CA PRO A 234 -18.52 19.38 9.34
C PRO A 234 -18.33 20.70 8.58
N GLY A 235 -19.17 20.94 7.57
CA GLY A 235 -19.11 22.15 6.74
C GLY A 235 -17.98 22.18 5.69
N SER A 236 -17.07 21.20 5.67
CA SER A 236 -16.06 21.10 4.60
C SER A 236 -16.68 20.69 3.27
N THR A 237 -16.03 21.05 2.17
CA THR A 237 -16.37 20.61 0.80
C THR A 237 -15.15 19.94 0.14
N PRO A 238 -15.37 19.05 -0.84
CA PRO A 238 -14.28 18.51 -1.66
C PRO A 238 -13.51 19.60 -2.39
N SER A 239 -12.18 19.48 -2.41
CA SER A 239 -11.28 20.30 -3.22
C SER A 239 -10.76 19.49 -4.40
N GLU A 240 -10.88 20.02 -5.61
CA GLU A 240 -10.30 19.38 -6.79
C GLU A 240 -8.79 19.63 -6.82
N LEU A 241 -8.00 18.56 -6.84
CA LEU A 241 -6.55 18.65 -6.87
C LEU A 241 -6.00 18.58 -8.29
N LEU A 242 -6.47 17.60 -9.08
CA LEU A 242 -6.03 17.36 -10.45
C LEU A 242 -7.20 16.91 -11.33
N ARG A 243 -7.03 17.06 -12.64
CA ARG A 243 -7.84 16.44 -13.70
C ARG A 243 -6.93 16.02 -14.85
N THR A 244 -7.36 15.14 -15.75
CA THR A 244 -6.59 14.80 -16.95
C THR A 244 -6.20 16.05 -17.75
N SER A 245 -4.91 16.18 -18.10
CA SER A 245 -4.38 17.35 -18.80
C SER A 245 -3.03 17.14 -19.52
N GLN A 246 -2.23 16.15 -19.14
CA GLN A 246 -0.93 15.86 -19.78
C GLN A 246 -1.08 14.70 -20.77
N ALA A 247 -0.37 14.75 -21.89
CA ALA A 247 -0.54 13.79 -22.99
C ALA A 247 -0.30 12.31 -22.60
N TRP A 248 0.62 12.05 -21.67
CA TRP A 248 0.95 10.70 -21.21
C TRP A 248 -0.20 10.02 -20.43
N GLU A 249 -1.11 10.82 -19.87
CA GLU A 249 -2.22 10.36 -19.02
C GLU A 249 -3.33 9.66 -19.85
N GLY A 250 -3.33 9.81 -21.17
CA GLY A 250 -4.45 9.36 -21.99
C GLY A 250 -5.76 10.00 -21.50
N SER A 251 -6.76 9.17 -21.21
CA SER A 251 -8.07 9.62 -20.71
C SER A 251 -8.26 9.44 -19.19
N VAL A 252 -7.27 8.93 -18.46
CA VAL A 252 -7.42 8.53 -17.07
C VAL A 252 -6.28 9.09 -16.21
N ILE A 253 -6.65 9.65 -15.06
CA ILE A 253 -5.79 9.78 -13.88
C ILE A 253 -6.50 9.14 -12.69
N GLU A 254 -5.76 8.39 -11.87
CA GLU A 254 -6.32 7.57 -10.79
C GLU A 254 -5.28 7.22 -9.70
N ASN A 255 -5.66 6.39 -8.71
CA ASN A 255 -4.83 6.01 -7.56
C ASN A 255 -4.05 7.20 -6.91
N PRO A 256 -4.75 8.24 -6.40
CA PRO A 256 -4.09 9.38 -5.80
C PRO A 256 -3.47 9.03 -4.45
N ALA A 257 -2.25 9.50 -4.18
CA ALA A 257 -1.65 9.36 -2.85
C ALA A 257 -0.73 10.53 -2.52
N ILE A 258 -0.95 11.17 -1.36
CA ILE A 258 -0.10 12.26 -0.87
C ILE A 258 0.90 11.75 0.15
N VAL A 259 2.13 12.27 0.08
CA VAL A 259 3.15 12.17 1.12
C VAL A 259 3.75 13.55 1.38
N ARG A 260 4.12 13.81 2.64
CA ARG A 260 4.98 14.94 2.99
C ARG A 260 6.43 14.47 3.08
N HIS A 261 7.31 15.04 2.27
CA HIS A 261 8.74 14.74 2.30
C HIS A 261 9.58 16.01 2.16
N GLN A 262 10.53 16.22 3.07
CA GLN A 262 11.40 17.40 3.09
C GLN A 262 10.64 18.74 2.98
N GLY A 263 9.51 18.84 3.69
CA GLY A 263 8.64 20.02 3.69
C GLY A 263 7.72 20.17 2.47
N ARG A 264 7.87 19.34 1.44
CA ARG A 264 7.02 19.35 0.22
C ARG A 264 5.86 18.36 0.37
N LEU A 265 4.69 18.72 -0.15
CA LEU A 265 3.57 17.80 -0.34
C LEU A 265 3.60 17.29 -1.77
N LEU A 266 3.81 15.99 -1.92
CA LEU A 266 3.92 15.32 -3.20
C LEU A 266 2.67 14.45 -3.38
N LEU A 267 1.86 14.76 -4.39
CA LEU A 267 0.72 13.96 -4.83
C LEU A 267 1.18 13.05 -5.96
N PHE A 268 1.33 11.77 -5.69
CA PHE A 268 1.54 10.74 -6.71
C PHE A 268 0.19 10.31 -7.27
N TYR A 269 0.16 9.96 -8.55
CA TYR A 269 -1.02 9.45 -9.22
C TYR A 269 -0.62 8.60 -10.42
N SER A 270 -1.51 7.69 -10.81
CA SER A 270 -1.39 6.94 -12.04
C SER A 270 -2.10 7.63 -13.19
N GLY A 271 -1.64 7.40 -14.41
CA GLY A 271 -2.34 7.80 -15.62
C GLY A 271 -2.31 6.70 -16.69
N ASN A 272 -3.17 6.86 -17.69
CA ASN A 272 -3.47 5.88 -18.75
C ASN A 272 -4.30 4.68 -18.27
N GLU A 273 -4.54 3.70 -19.16
CA GLU A 273 -5.38 2.52 -18.91
C GLU A 273 -4.63 1.43 -18.11
N HIS A 274 -5.16 0.99 -16.95
CA HIS A 274 -4.51 -0.01 -16.07
C HIS A 274 -4.16 -1.36 -16.76
N ARG A 275 -4.84 -1.68 -17.87
CA ARG A 275 -4.60 -2.87 -18.70
C ARG A 275 -3.64 -2.64 -19.88
N SER A 276 -2.83 -1.58 -19.80
CA SER A 276 -1.90 -1.17 -20.85
C SER A 276 -0.47 -1.03 -20.34
N ALA A 277 0.51 -1.30 -21.20
CA ALA A 277 1.90 -0.95 -20.95
C ALA A 277 2.13 0.58 -20.93
N ALA A 278 1.15 1.38 -21.36
CA ALA A 278 1.17 2.83 -21.22
C ALA A 278 0.76 3.31 -19.82
N TYR A 279 0.24 2.43 -18.95
CA TYR A 279 -0.01 2.78 -17.55
C TYR A 279 1.29 3.21 -16.87
N ALA A 280 1.24 4.32 -16.17
CA ALA A 280 2.44 4.95 -15.63
C ALA A 280 2.11 5.79 -14.40
N THR A 281 3.13 6.13 -13.61
CA THR A 281 3.00 7.03 -12.45
C THR A 281 3.64 8.39 -12.74
N GLY A 282 2.90 9.44 -12.40
CA GLY A 282 3.37 10.80 -12.33
C GLY A 282 3.23 11.37 -10.91
N TYR A 283 3.66 12.61 -10.73
CA TYR A 283 3.42 13.35 -9.50
C TYR A 283 3.10 14.83 -9.75
N ALA A 284 2.52 15.46 -8.74
CA ALA A 284 2.29 16.88 -8.63
C ALA A 284 2.78 17.40 -7.27
N GLU A 285 3.14 18.67 -7.21
CA GLU A 285 3.44 19.35 -5.94
C GLU A 285 2.24 20.16 -5.49
N CYS A 286 1.82 19.96 -4.24
CA CYS A 286 0.66 20.63 -3.67
C CYS A 286 1.08 21.70 -2.67
N ALA A 287 0.39 22.84 -2.68
CA ALA A 287 0.60 23.88 -1.66
C ALA A 287 0.04 23.47 -0.28
N SER A 288 -1.04 22.70 -0.29
CA SER A 288 -1.69 22.12 0.89
C SER A 288 -2.38 20.80 0.52
N PRO A 289 -2.89 20.01 1.48
CA PRO A 289 -3.68 18.81 1.17
C PRO A 289 -4.99 19.12 0.41
N ALA A 290 -5.46 20.38 0.43
CA ALA A 290 -6.58 20.88 -0.36
C ALA A 290 -6.14 21.50 -1.72
N GLY A 291 -4.85 21.45 -2.03
CA GLY A 291 -4.27 22.08 -3.21
C GLY A 291 -3.97 23.57 -3.02
N PRO A 292 -3.80 24.32 -4.14
CA PRO A 292 -3.70 23.81 -5.50
C PRO A 292 -2.50 22.86 -5.67
N CYS A 293 -2.57 21.98 -6.67
CA CYS A 293 -1.48 21.08 -7.04
C CYS A 293 -1.00 21.36 -8.48
N THR A 294 0.31 21.33 -8.68
CA THR A 294 0.96 21.58 -9.98
C THR A 294 1.65 20.31 -10.44
N LYS A 295 1.22 19.73 -11.57
CA LYS A 295 1.84 18.55 -12.17
C LYS A 295 3.28 18.85 -12.58
N SER A 296 4.16 17.87 -12.40
CA SER A 296 5.54 17.97 -12.87
C SER A 296 5.62 17.87 -14.39
N ASN A 297 6.53 18.65 -14.98
CA ASN A 297 6.89 18.52 -16.40
C ASN A 297 7.79 17.31 -16.67
N ALA A 298 8.32 16.67 -15.62
CA ALA A 298 9.09 15.43 -15.72
C ALA A 298 8.21 14.17 -15.77
N ASN A 299 6.88 14.31 -15.72
CA ASN A 299 5.97 13.17 -15.75
C ASN A 299 5.94 12.50 -17.15
N PRO A 300 5.75 11.16 -17.22
CA PRO A 300 5.68 10.24 -16.08
C PRO A 300 7.08 9.96 -15.49
N ILE A 301 7.14 9.79 -14.17
CA ILE A 301 8.40 9.50 -13.45
C ILE A 301 8.67 8.00 -13.29
N LEU A 302 7.67 7.16 -13.59
CA LEU A 302 7.78 5.70 -13.59
C LEU A 302 6.88 5.15 -14.69
N ALA A 303 7.46 4.41 -15.63
CA ALA A 303 6.79 3.85 -16.80
C ALA A 303 7.35 2.45 -17.11
N SER A 304 6.71 1.72 -18.03
CA SER A 304 7.13 0.38 -18.42
C SER A 304 8.61 0.28 -18.77
N ARG A 305 9.32 -0.69 -18.16
CA ARG A 305 10.73 -0.94 -18.40
C ARG A 305 11.05 -2.42 -18.21
N GLY A 306 11.72 -3.01 -19.21
CA GLY A 306 12.14 -4.41 -19.15
C GLY A 306 10.94 -5.35 -19.04
N ASP A 307 10.91 -6.14 -17.97
CA ASP A 307 9.86 -7.11 -17.66
C ASP A 307 8.71 -6.54 -16.81
N ARG A 308 8.76 -5.26 -16.44
CA ARG A 308 7.70 -4.58 -15.68
C ARG A 308 6.90 -3.66 -16.58
N LEU A 309 5.66 -4.01 -16.83
CA LEU A 309 4.73 -3.26 -17.67
C LEU A 309 3.68 -2.56 -16.80
N GLY A 310 3.30 -1.34 -17.19
CA GLY A 310 2.23 -0.61 -16.55
C GLY A 310 2.44 -0.33 -15.06
N PRO A 311 3.58 0.21 -14.59
CA PRO A 311 3.76 0.50 -13.18
C PRO A 311 2.83 1.63 -12.72
N GLY A 312 2.02 1.36 -11.70
CA GLY A 312 1.01 2.29 -11.19
C GLY A 312 0.44 1.88 -9.84
N GLY A 313 -0.68 2.49 -9.41
CA GLY A 313 -1.16 2.34 -8.04
C GLY A 313 -0.14 2.81 -7.00
N PRO A 314 0.35 4.07 -7.08
CA PRO A 314 1.43 4.54 -6.23
C PRO A 314 0.97 4.69 -4.77
N ALA A 315 1.72 4.09 -3.86
CA ALA A 315 1.65 4.31 -2.42
C ALA A 315 2.99 4.81 -1.88
N PRO A 316 3.20 6.14 -1.82
CA PRO A 316 4.38 6.72 -1.24
C PRO A 316 4.34 6.64 0.29
N PHE A 317 5.48 6.38 0.92
CA PHE A 317 5.61 6.40 2.37
C PHE A 317 7.03 6.81 2.79
N ILE A 318 7.15 7.30 4.02
CA ILE A 318 8.45 7.56 4.65
C ILE A 318 8.84 6.31 5.42
N ASP A 319 9.97 5.70 5.07
CA ASP A 319 10.44 4.50 5.75
C ASP A 319 11.06 4.81 7.12
N THR A 320 11.45 3.75 7.84
CA THR A 320 12.03 3.86 9.18
C THR A 320 13.37 4.60 9.22
N THR A 321 14.06 4.77 8.08
CA THR A 321 15.27 5.61 7.98
C THR A 321 14.95 7.05 7.62
N GLY A 322 13.69 7.37 7.33
CA GLY A 322 13.22 8.70 6.94
C GLY A 322 13.35 8.98 5.45
N ASP A 323 13.62 7.96 4.62
CA ASP A 323 13.71 8.08 3.18
C ASP A 323 12.34 7.92 2.53
N LEU A 324 12.13 8.61 1.40
CA LEU A 324 10.91 8.44 0.63
C LEU A 324 10.99 7.13 -0.16
N ARG A 325 9.98 6.28 0.01
CA ARG A 325 9.76 5.05 -0.73
C ARG A 325 8.46 5.14 -1.52
N LEU A 326 8.37 4.37 -2.59
CA LEU A 326 7.16 4.22 -3.39
C LEU A 326 6.87 2.74 -3.57
N ALA A 327 5.77 2.28 -2.98
CA ALA A 327 5.15 1.03 -3.37
C ALA A 327 4.29 1.25 -4.61
N TYR A 328 4.26 0.28 -5.51
CA TYR A 328 3.45 0.34 -6.74
C TYR A 328 3.18 -1.07 -7.24
N HIS A 329 2.11 -1.25 -8.02
CA HIS A 329 1.86 -2.47 -8.76
C HIS A 329 2.43 -2.42 -10.18
N TYR A 330 2.73 -3.56 -10.79
CA TYR A 330 3.09 -3.68 -12.20
C TYR A 330 2.68 -5.05 -12.75
N TRP A 331 2.50 -5.15 -14.07
CA TRP A 331 2.32 -6.42 -14.76
C TRP A 331 3.66 -7.03 -15.15
N ASN A 332 3.78 -8.35 -15.02
CA ASN A 332 4.91 -9.08 -15.58
C ASN A 332 4.76 -9.17 -17.11
N ALA A 333 5.78 -8.76 -17.85
CA ALA A 333 5.81 -8.92 -19.30
C ALA A 333 5.63 -10.41 -19.70
N PRO A 334 4.96 -10.70 -20.83
CA PRO A 334 4.36 -9.75 -21.78
C PRO A 334 2.91 -9.35 -21.44
N PHE A 335 2.42 -9.62 -20.23
CA PHE A 335 1.02 -9.41 -19.89
C PHE A 335 0.74 -7.96 -19.52
N THR A 336 -0.44 -7.49 -19.89
CA THR A 336 -1.05 -6.26 -19.36
C THR A 336 -2.49 -6.50 -18.95
N ASP A 337 -2.91 -7.76 -18.85
CA ASP A 337 -4.25 -8.13 -18.45
C ASP A 337 -4.28 -9.47 -17.72
N TYR A 338 -5.34 -9.68 -16.94
CA TYR A 338 -5.64 -10.95 -16.30
C TYR A 338 -6.05 -11.99 -17.37
N PRO A 339 -5.41 -13.17 -17.40
CA PRO A 339 -5.77 -14.22 -18.34
C PRO A 339 -7.20 -14.71 -18.09
N ALA A 340 -7.96 -14.94 -19.17
CA ALA A 340 -9.32 -15.48 -19.07
C ALA A 340 -9.31 -16.97 -18.69
N PHE A 341 -10.23 -17.37 -17.81
CA PHE A 341 -10.53 -18.77 -17.57
C PHE A 341 -11.52 -19.33 -18.60
N PRO A 342 -11.41 -20.61 -18.99
CA PRO A 342 -10.45 -21.64 -18.56
C PRO A 342 -9.17 -21.70 -19.40
N GLU A 343 -9.04 -20.87 -20.43
CA GLU A 343 -7.93 -20.90 -21.40
C GLU A 343 -6.57 -20.74 -20.73
N CYS A 344 -6.46 -19.84 -19.75
CA CYS A 344 -5.23 -19.68 -18.99
C CYS A 344 -4.87 -20.90 -18.14
N GLN A 345 -5.86 -21.69 -17.72
CA GLN A 345 -5.65 -22.84 -16.83
C GLN A 345 -5.01 -23.97 -17.63
N GLN A 346 -5.46 -24.15 -18.87
CA GLN A 346 -4.87 -25.10 -19.81
C GLN A 346 -3.42 -24.74 -20.16
N GLN A 347 -3.09 -23.44 -20.18
CA GLN A 347 -1.76 -22.93 -20.49
C GLN A 347 -0.86 -22.77 -19.25
N GLY A 348 -1.35 -23.04 -18.04
CA GLY A 348 -0.60 -22.85 -16.79
C GLY A 348 -0.28 -21.39 -16.44
N THR A 349 -0.98 -20.41 -17.03
CA THR A 349 -0.65 -18.98 -16.90
C THR A 349 -1.40 -18.26 -15.78
N CYS A 350 -2.48 -18.86 -15.25
CA CYS A 350 -3.31 -18.18 -14.26
C CYS A 350 -2.63 -18.01 -12.89
N THR A 351 -1.63 -18.81 -12.54
CA THR A 351 -1.00 -18.74 -11.21
C THR A 351 0.33 -17.99 -11.20
N SER A 352 0.94 -17.70 -12.35
CA SER A 352 2.31 -17.17 -12.40
C SER A 352 2.52 -15.91 -13.25
N SER A 353 1.73 -15.64 -14.29
CA SER A 353 2.23 -14.75 -15.35
C SER A 353 1.41 -13.47 -15.59
N GLY A 354 0.08 -13.55 -15.67
CA GLY A 354 -0.78 -12.36 -15.87
C GLY A 354 -1.34 -11.80 -14.56
N GLN A 355 -0.47 -11.39 -13.65
CA GLN A 355 -0.84 -10.83 -12.34
C GLN A 355 -0.17 -9.47 -12.13
N ARG A 356 -0.82 -8.61 -11.35
CA ARG A 356 -0.22 -7.35 -10.89
C ARG A 356 0.60 -7.64 -9.63
N ARG A 357 1.93 -7.48 -9.70
CA ARG A 357 2.88 -7.69 -8.60
C ARG A 357 3.15 -6.36 -7.89
N MET A 358 3.42 -6.40 -6.59
CA MET A 358 3.90 -5.21 -5.87
C MET A 358 5.42 -5.11 -5.94
N ALA A 359 5.93 -3.89 -6.12
CA ALA A 359 7.32 -3.52 -5.91
C ALA A 359 7.42 -2.33 -4.94
N VAL A 360 8.59 -2.16 -4.31
CA VAL A 360 8.91 -1.01 -3.46
C VAL A 360 10.28 -0.47 -3.84
N GLU A 361 10.35 0.80 -4.22
CA GLU A 361 11.60 1.45 -4.64
C GLU A 361 11.85 2.74 -3.85
N HIS A 362 13.11 3.19 -3.82
CA HIS A 362 13.44 4.52 -3.31
C HIS A 362 12.98 5.60 -4.29
N VAL A 363 12.59 6.75 -3.75
CA VAL A 363 12.38 7.96 -4.54
C VAL A 363 13.36 9.02 -4.10
N GLN A 364 14.10 9.55 -5.06
CA GLN A 364 15.09 10.59 -4.82
C GLN A 364 14.62 11.92 -5.41
N VAL A 365 14.82 13.00 -4.66
CA VAL A 365 14.71 14.35 -5.21
C VAL A 365 15.98 14.65 -5.99
N VAL A 366 15.84 14.85 -7.30
CA VAL A 366 16.95 15.14 -8.22
C VAL A 366 16.75 16.50 -8.89
N ALA A 367 17.78 17.01 -9.55
CA ALA A 367 17.63 18.20 -10.38
C ALA A 367 16.57 17.94 -11.46
N GLY A 368 15.49 18.73 -11.45
CA GLY A 368 14.41 18.62 -12.43
C GLY A 368 13.23 17.73 -12.03
N GLY A 369 13.22 17.09 -10.85
CA GLY A 369 12.03 16.39 -10.37
C GLY A 369 12.29 15.27 -9.36
N LEU A 370 11.59 14.15 -9.55
CA LEU A 370 11.75 12.94 -8.76
C LEU A 370 12.27 11.81 -9.65
N GLN A 371 13.15 10.98 -9.10
CA GLN A 371 13.60 9.74 -9.72
C GLN A 371 13.12 8.57 -8.86
N VAL A 372 12.43 7.61 -9.49
CA VAL A 372 12.08 6.34 -8.85
C VAL A 372 13.15 5.31 -9.17
N GLY A 373 13.61 4.59 -8.14
CA GLY A 373 14.68 3.61 -8.24
C GLY A 373 16.08 4.22 -8.14
N GLY A 374 17.07 3.34 -7.98
CA GLY A 374 18.48 3.69 -7.70
C GLY A 374 18.93 3.21 -6.32
N PRO A 375 20.23 3.36 -6.00
CA PRO A 375 20.74 3.00 -4.67
C PRO A 375 20.06 3.86 -3.59
N ALA A 376 19.99 3.36 -2.37
CA ALA A 376 19.54 4.16 -1.23
C ALA A 376 20.33 5.47 -1.15
N PRO A 377 19.70 6.61 -0.80
CA PRO A 377 20.42 7.87 -0.63
C PRO A 377 21.59 7.68 0.34
N VAL A 378 22.81 8.03 -0.09
CA VAL A 378 23.97 8.03 0.80
C VAL A 378 23.80 9.21 1.75
N ARG A 379 23.31 8.94 2.97
CA ARG A 379 23.32 9.94 4.03
C ARG A 379 24.72 9.95 4.64
N PRO A 380 25.31 11.13 4.90
CA PRO A 380 26.44 11.19 5.83
C PRO A 380 25.98 10.52 7.12
N SER A 381 26.73 9.52 7.59
CA SER A 381 26.49 8.95 8.92
C SER A 381 26.43 10.10 9.91
N VAL A 382 25.37 10.15 10.74
CA VAL A 382 25.35 11.07 11.88
C VAL A 382 26.61 10.78 12.68
N VAL A 383 27.57 11.70 12.62
CA VAL A 383 28.83 11.55 13.34
C VAL A 383 28.46 11.65 14.81
N PRO A 384 28.62 10.57 15.61
CA PRO A 384 28.33 10.64 17.03
C PRO A 384 29.11 11.80 17.64
N LEU A 385 28.53 12.49 18.63
CA LEU A 385 29.24 13.59 19.29
C LEU A 385 30.62 13.14 19.78
N ASP A 386 30.74 11.90 20.27
CA ASP A 386 32.00 11.30 20.72
C ASP A 386 33.07 11.18 19.63
N ALA A 387 32.68 11.08 18.36
CA ALA A 387 33.63 11.02 17.25
C ALA A 387 34.28 12.40 16.96
N ALA A 388 33.54 13.49 17.18
CA ALA A 388 34.08 14.86 17.04
C ALA A 388 34.65 15.42 18.36
N CYS A 389 34.09 14.99 19.49
CA CYS A 389 34.30 15.54 20.82
C CYS A 389 34.23 14.41 21.87
N PRO A 390 35.31 13.61 22.01
CA PRO A 390 35.34 12.47 22.92
C PRO A 390 35.06 12.89 24.36
N GLU A 391 34.34 12.04 25.08
CA GLU A 391 34.01 12.29 26.49
C GLU A 391 35.26 12.49 27.35
N GLY A 392 35.23 13.51 28.23
CA GLY A 392 36.34 13.87 29.10
C GLY A 392 37.54 14.55 28.42
N ARG A 393 37.52 14.74 27.10
CA ARG A 393 38.60 15.43 26.36
C ARG A 393 38.30 16.89 26.05
N VAL A 394 37.02 17.25 26.00
CA VAL A 394 36.57 18.60 25.66
C VAL A 394 36.34 19.39 26.94
N PRO A 395 37.00 20.55 27.13
CA PRO A 395 36.79 21.40 28.30
C PRO A 395 35.40 22.06 28.25
N THR A 396 34.88 22.45 29.42
CA THR A 396 33.63 23.21 29.50
C THR A 396 33.75 24.53 28.72
N GLY A 397 32.72 24.92 27.98
CA GLY A 397 32.66 26.17 27.23
C GLY A 397 32.59 27.42 28.10
N GLY A 398 32.44 27.27 29.42
CA GLY A 398 32.44 28.37 30.39
C GLY A 398 31.17 29.23 30.37
N PHE A 399 30.07 28.67 29.87
CA PHE A 399 28.78 29.36 29.81
C PHE A 399 27.96 29.12 31.07
N GLU A 400 27.66 30.19 31.81
CA GLU A 400 26.94 30.15 33.08
C GLU A 400 25.45 29.81 32.90
N ASP A 401 24.91 30.04 31.70
CA ASP A 401 23.52 29.84 31.34
C ASP A 401 23.24 28.49 30.67
N VAL A 402 24.22 27.58 30.66
CA VAL A 402 24.08 26.21 30.18
C VAL A 402 24.22 25.26 31.37
N SER A 403 23.10 24.70 31.82
CA SER A 403 23.10 23.73 32.92
C SER A 403 23.89 22.48 32.55
N SER A 404 24.72 21.97 33.47
CA SER A 404 25.45 20.71 33.32
C SER A 404 24.53 19.49 33.18
N GLY A 405 23.27 19.59 33.65
CA GLY A 405 22.24 18.58 33.45
C GLY A 405 21.51 18.69 32.11
N SER A 406 21.85 19.68 31.27
CA SER A 406 21.26 19.81 29.94
C SER A 406 21.73 18.68 29.03
N PRO A 407 20.82 18.02 28.28
CA PRO A 407 21.22 17.03 27.27
C PRO A 407 22.10 17.64 26.15
N HIS A 408 22.14 18.97 26.05
CA HIS A 408 22.93 19.68 25.05
C HIS A 408 24.25 20.24 25.58
N ALA A 409 24.55 20.14 26.89
CA ALA A 409 25.75 20.76 27.47
C ALA A 409 27.03 20.32 26.75
N ARG A 410 27.21 19.01 26.54
CA ARG A 410 28.38 18.47 25.83
C ARG A 410 28.48 18.97 24.39
N ALA A 411 27.35 19.10 23.70
CA ALA A 411 27.34 19.61 22.33
C ALA A 411 27.71 21.10 22.29
N VAL A 412 27.25 21.87 23.26
CA VAL A 412 27.61 23.29 23.42
C VAL A 412 29.11 23.45 23.69
N ASP A 413 29.66 22.66 24.62
CA ASP A 413 31.09 22.67 24.91
C ASP A 413 31.92 22.30 23.67
N CYS A 414 31.45 21.30 22.91
CA CYS A 414 32.07 20.86 21.67
C CYS A 414 32.14 21.99 20.63
N VAL A 415 31.02 22.66 20.33
CA VAL A 415 31.01 23.73 19.31
C VAL A 415 31.77 24.98 19.76
N ALA A 416 31.89 25.22 21.07
CA ALA A 416 32.73 26.27 21.61
C ALA A 416 34.22 25.93 21.53
N TRP A 417 34.59 24.68 21.83
CA TRP A 417 35.97 24.19 21.73
C TRP A 417 36.50 24.22 20.29
N TRP A 418 35.66 23.83 19.32
CA TRP A 418 35.95 23.98 17.89
C TRP A 418 35.90 25.44 17.38
N GLN A 419 35.67 26.41 18.27
CA GLN A 419 35.58 27.84 17.96
C GLN A 419 34.52 28.20 16.91
N LEU A 420 33.49 27.36 16.77
CA LEU A 420 32.36 27.65 15.89
C LEU A 420 31.53 28.81 16.43
N THR A 421 31.50 28.97 17.74
CA THR A 421 30.82 30.06 18.44
C THR A 421 31.55 30.41 19.73
N THR A 422 31.40 31.65 20.17
CA THR A 422 31.86 32.15 21.48
C THR A 422 30.68 32.46 22.41
N GLY A 423 29.48 31.98 22.04
CA GLY A 423 28.23 32.40 22.67
C GLY A 423 27.75 33.77 22.19
N THR A 424 26.75 34.33 22.88
CA THR A 424 26.18 35.65 22.55
C THR A 424 26.89 36.78 23.28
N SER A 425 27.53 36.48 24.40
CA SER A 425 28.31 37.42 25.21
C SER A 425 29.28 36.65 26.10
N GLN A 426 30.17 37.35 26.78
CA GLN A 426 31.08 36.73 27.75
C GLN A 426 30.28 35.92 28.78
N GLY A 427 30.66 34.66 28.98
CA GLY A 427 30.03 33.74 29.92
C GLY A 427 28.62 33.27 29.53
N ARG A 428 28.12 33.58 28.33
CA ARG A 428 26.74 33.26 27.95
C ARG A 428 26.61 32.63 26.56
N TYR A 429 26.00 31.45 26.49
CA TYR A 429 25.67 30.78 25.23
C TYR A 429 24.33 31.24 24.66
N SER A 430 23.35 31.53 25.53
CA SER A 430 21.94 31.81 25.23
C SER A 430 21.23 30.66 24.49
N PRO A 431 21.09 29.47 25.10
CA PRO A 431 20.56 28.27 24.42
C PRO A 431 19.12 28.41 23.92
N ALA A 432 18.33 29.32 24.50
CA ALA A 432 16.94 29.57 24.08
C ALA A 432 16.81 30.70 23.05
N ALA A 433 17.89 31.40 22.70
CA ALA A 433 17.84 32.49 21.74
C ALA A 433 17.73 31.95 20.28
N PRO A 434 16.94 32.61 19.41
CA PRO A 434 16.87 32.22 18.02
C PRO A 434 18.19 32.49 17.29
N VAL A 435 18.59 31.58 16.40
CA VAL A 435 19.72 31.75 15.48
C VAL A 435 19.18 32.12 14.09
N THR A 436 19.59 33.26 13.55
CA THR A 436 19.22 33.67 12.19
C THR A 436 19.92 32.80 11.13
N ARG A 437 19.37 32.77 9.91
CA ARG A 437 19.99 32.03 8.80
C ARG A 437 21.42 32.52 8.48
N ALA A 438 21.69 33.82 8.66
CA ALA A 438 23.02 34.39 8.47
C ALA A 438 24.02 33.89 9.53
N GLN A 439 23.61 33.83 10.80
CA GLN A 439 24.43 33.27 11.88
C GLN A 439 24.68 31.77 11.67
N MET A 440 23.66 31.03 11.25
CA MET A 440 23.80 29.61 10.92
C MET A 440 24.81 29.38 9.77
N ALA A 441 24.77 30.23 8.73
CA ALA A 441 25.75 30.18 7.66
C ALA A 441 27.19 30.38 8.19
N THR A 442 27.41 31.34 9.10
CA THR A 442 28.72 31.53 9.74
C THR A 442 29.19 30.30 10.51
N PHE A 443 28.31 29.62 11.25
CA PHE A 443 28.66 28.38 11.96
C PHE A 443 29.09 27.27 11.00
N VAL A 444 28.35 27.10 9.89
CA VAL A 444 28.67 26.08 8.87
C VAL A 444 29.98 26.41 8.16
N THR A 445 30.21 27.67 7.76
CA THR A 445 31.45 28.04 7.05
C THR A 445 32.70 27.82 7.90
N ARG A 446 32.62 27.96 9.23
CA ARG A 446 33.74 27.65 10.14
C ARG A 446 34.06 26.15 10.23
N LEU A 447 33.14 25.27 9.81
CA LEU A 447 33.33 23.82 9.75
C LEU A 447 33.82 23.32 8.39
N LEU A 448 33.79 24.16 7.35
CA LEU A 448 34.25 23.79 6.02
C LEU A 448 35.78 23.99 5.94
N PRO A 449 36.53 23.02 5.40
CA PRO A 449 37.99 23.09 5.28
C PRO A 449 38.47 24.17 4.30
#